data_AF-A0A7C1NRX2-F1
#
_entry.id   AF-A0A7C1NRX2-F1
#
_cell.length_a   1.000
_cell.length_b   1.000
_cell.length_c   1.000
_cell.angle_alpha   90.00
_cell.angle_beta   90.00
_cell.angle_gamma   90.00
#
_symmetry.space_group_name_H-M   'P 1'
#
loop_
_entity.id
_entity.type
_entity.pdbx_description
1 polymer ?
#
loop_
_entity_poly.entity_id
_entity_poly.type
_entity_poly.pdbx_seq_one_letter_code
_entity_poly.pdbx_strand_id
1 'polypeptide(L)'
;MITVQRLCRDCFLRIFRGKGDIRIVDPAECNVCEGLSGEIEKFVDLIEEKLEGYEFDTFSIGTKIDADIIEKEEKIRRSISEDFRDIKTWLNRKIGKELERRTEKKLVYSDYDINVIIDTRFDHVTLQVTPVYLYGRYLKLVRGIPQTKWPCRICRGIGCKRCNYTGKQYLESVEEIIAKKALEEFQGDGESFHGCGREDIDARMLG
;
A
#
# COMPACT_ATOMS: atom_id res chain seq x y z
N MET A 1 -39.52 -22.74 0.72
CA MET A 1 -38.49 -23.76 1.00
C MET A 1 -37.25 -23.03 1.46
N ILE A 2 -36.77 -23.28 2.68
CA ILE A 2 -35.53 -22.70 3.17
C ILE A 2 -34.42 -23.38 2.37
N THR A 3 -33.81 -22.67 1.42
CA THR A 3 -32.64 -23.17 0.70
C THR A 3 -31.53 -23.36 1.73
N VAL A 4 -31.16 -24.61 2.03
CA VAL A 4 -30.04 -24.92 2.91
C VAL A 4 -28.80 -24.24 2.32
N GLN A 5 -28.31 -23.20 2.97
CA GLN A 5 -27.14 -22.47 2.48
C GLN A 5 -25.91 -23.37 2.58
N ARG A 6 -25.12 -23.45 1.50
CA ARG A 6 -23.81 -24.13 1.48
C ARG A 6 -22.75 -23.11 1.86
N LEU A 7 -22.17 -23.24 3.05
CA LEU A 7 -21.18 -22.30 3.57
C LEU A 7 -19.95 -23.06 4.07
N CYS A 8 -18.77 -22.50 3.87
CA CYS A 8 -17.59 -22.97 4.58
C CYS A 8 -17.71 -22.64 6.07
N ARG A 9 -16.91 -23.35 6.88
CA ARG A 9 -16.88 -23.18 8.34
C ARG A 9 -16.62 -21.73 8.75
N ASP A 10 -15.70 -21.05 8.08
CA ASP A 10 -15.37 -19.66 8.38
C ASP A 10 -16.53 -18.70 8.09
N CYS A 11 -17.20 -18.82 6.95
CA CYS A 11 -18.38 -18.01 6.64
C CYS A 11 -19.53 -18.31 7.60
N PHE A 12 -19.74 -19.57 7.96
CA PHE A 12 -20.77 -19.94 8.95
C PHE A 12 -20.52 -19.31 10.31
N LEU A 13 -19.29 -19.40 10.83
CA LEU A 13 -18.92 -18.80 12.11
C LEU A 13 -18.95 -17.27 12.05
N ARG A 14 -18.53 -16.69 10.93
CA ARG A 14 -18.48 -15.25 10.71
C ARG A 14 -19.87 -14.62 10.65
N ILE A 15 -20.77 -15.20 9.85
CA ILE A 15 -22.08 -14.64 9.53
C ILE A 15 -23.12 -15.06 10.58
N PHE A 16 -23.15 -16.34 10.94
CA PHE A 16 -24.22 -16.92 11.75
C PHE A 16 -23.78 -17.28 13.18
N ARG A 17 -22.52 -16.99 13.56
CA ARG A 17 -21.96 -17.30 14.89
C ARG A 17 -22.12 -18.77 15.30
N GLY A 18 -22.15 -19.67 14.31
CA GLY A 18 -22.34 -21.11 14.54
C GLY A 18 -23.79 -21.54 14.80
N LYS A 19 -24.79 -20.70 14.55
CA LYS A 19 -26.21 -21.00 14.76
C LYS A 19 -26.95 -21.16 13.43
N GLY A 20 -27.95 -22.04 13.39
CA GLY A 20 -28.80 -22.27 12.21
C GLY A 20 -28.49 -23.57 11.48
N ASP A 21 -29.41 -23.95 10.60
CA ASP A 21 -29.32 -25.18 9.82
C ASP A 21 -28.75 -24.89 8.43
N ILE A 22 -27.46 -25.21 8.25
CA ILE A 22 -26.71 -25.01 7.02
C ILE A 22 -25.91 -26.25 6.67
N ARG A 23 -25.53 -26.38 5.40
CA ARG A 23 -24.61 -27.42 4.96
C ARG A 23 -23.19 -26.87 4.97
N ILE A 24 -22.37 -27.35 5.91
CA ILE A 24 -20.93 -27.05 5.91
C ILE A 24 -20.28 -27.73 4.71
N VAL A 25 -19.52 -26.95 3.94
CA VAL A 25 -18.78 -27.40 2.76
C VAL A 25 -17.33 -26.94 2.79
N ASP A 26 -16.52 -27.43 1.86
CA ASP A 26 -15.17 -26.92 1.63
C ASP A 26 -15.21 -25.43 1.22
N PRO A 27 -14.21 -24.60 1.57
CA PRO A 27 -14.07 -23.23 1.05
C PRO A 27 -14.37 -23.07 -0.43
N ALA A 28 -13.86 -23.95 -1.29
CA ALA A 28 -14.02 -23.87 -2.74
C ALA A 28 -15.48 -24.01 -3.20
N GLU A 29 -16.33 -24.66 -2.39
CA GLU A 29 -17.76 -24.83 -2.68
C GLU A 29 -18.65 -23.83 -1.91
N CYS A 30 -18.05 -22.86 -1.21
CA CYS A 30 -18.79 -21.91 -0.40
C CYS A 30 -19.56 -20.91 -1.29
N ASN A 31 -20.88 -20.84 -1.12
CA ASN A 31 -21.73 -19.94 -1.91
C ASN A 31 -21.55 -18.45 -1.56
N VAL A 32 -20.75 -18.12 -0.55
CA VAL A 32 -20.54 -16.72 -0.11
C VAL A 32 -19.13 -16.23 -0.41
N CYS A 33 -18.11 -16.92 0.10
CA CYS A 33 -16.72 -16.47 -0.10
C CYS A 33 -16.04 -17.08 -1.33
N GLU A 34 -16.67 -18.06 -2.01
CA GLU A 34 -16.17 -18.62 -3.27
C GLU A 34 -14.68 -19.05 -3.21
N GLY A 35 -14.26 -19.68 -2.12
CA GLY A 35 -12.88 -20.16 -1.96
C GLY A 35 -11.98 -19.28 -1.10
N LEU A 36 -12.25 -17.97 -0.96
CA LEU A 36 -11.30 -17.02 -0.34
C LEU A 36 -10.84 -17.37 1.07
N SER A 37 -11.67 -18.07 1.87
CA SER A 37 -11.26 -18.51 3.21
C SER A 37 -10.17 -19.58 3.18
N GLY A 38 -10.09 -20.38 2.11
CA GLY A 38 -9.08 -21.41 1.92
C GLY A 38 -7.77 -20.88 1.32
N GLU A 39 -7.76 -19.65 0.80
CA GLU A 39 -6.60 -19.06 0.11
C GLU A 39 -5.74 -18.16 1.00
N ILE A 40 -6.02 -18.08 2.30
CA ILE A 40 -5.30 -17.21 3.23
C ILE A 40 -3.79 -17.49 3.19
N GLU A 41 -3.38 -18.76 3.29
CA GLU A 41 -1.97 -19.15 3.27
C GLU A 41 -1.29 -18.73 1.95
N LYS A 42 -1.96 -18.98 0.81
CA LYS A 42 -1.49 -18.59 -0.52
C LYS A 42 -1.28 -17.07 -0.62
N PHE A 43 -2.21 -16.26 -0.11
CA PHE A 43 -2.03 -14.82 -0.10
C PHE A 43 -0.87 -14.40 0.79
N VAL A 44 -0.69 -15.03 1.95
CA VAL A 44 0.45 -14.73 2.83
C VAL A 44 1.78 -15.06 2.14
N ASP A 45 1.88 -16.21 1.46
CA ASP A 45 3.08 -16.59 0.70
C ASP A 45 3.43 -15.53 -0.37
N LEU A 46 2.44 -15.06 -1.13
CA LEU A 46 2.62 -14.00 -2.14
C LEU A 46 3.05 -12.66 -1.53
N ILE A 47 2.59 -12.36 -0.32
CA ILE A 47 2.96 -11.13 0.38
C ILE A 47 4.41 -11.23 0.86
N GLU A 48 4.82 -12.36 1.44
CA GLU A 48 6.19 -12.58 1.89
C GLU A 48 7.20 -12.46 0.74
N GLU A 49 6.89 -13.03 -0.44
CA GLU A 49 7.71 -12.87 -1.64
C GLU A 49 7.87 -11.39 -2.03
N LYS A 50 6.78 -10.61 -1.95
CA LYS A 50 6.82 -9.18 -2.31
C LYS A 50 7.53 -8.30 -1.28
N LEU A 51 7.52 -8.70 -0.02
CA LEU A 51 8.15 -7.97 1.07
C LEU A 51 9.67 -8.21 1.15
N GLU A 52 10.21 -9.16 0.38
CA GLU A 52 11.64 -9.44 0.36
C GLU A 52 12.44 -8.19 -0.02
N GLY A 53 13.44 -7.86 0.81
CA GLY A 53 14.30 -6.68 0.61
C GLY A 53 13.79 -5.38 1.27
N TYR A 54 12.58 -5.37 1.84
CA TYR A 54 12.08 -4.20 2.58
C TYR A 54 12.42 -4.26 4.07
N GLU A 55 12.79 -3.10 4.62
CA GLU A 55 12.91 -2.87 6.07
C GLU A 55 11.66 -2.14 6.56
N PHE A 56 10.93 -2.74 7.49
CA PHE A 56 9.70 -2.19 8.07
C PHE A 56 9.39 -2.85 9.41
N ASP A 57 8.61 -2.19 10.26
CA ASP A 57 8.16 -2.73 11.55
C ASP A 57 6.65 -2.94 11.59
N THR A 58 5.91 -2.13 10.84
CA THR A 58 4.45 -2.11 10.83
C THR A 58 3.90 -2.27 9.43
N PHE A 59 2.79 -2.99 9.31
CA PHE A 59 2.11 -3.14 8.04
C PHE A 59 0.59 -3.10 8.21
N SER A 60 -0.11 -2.84 7.11
CA SER A 60 -1.57 -3.00 7.03
C SER A 60 -1.95 -3.88 5.84
N ILE A 61 -3.13 -4.50 5.92
CA ILE A 61 -3.68 -5.36 4.86
C ILE A 61 -4.97 -4.75 4.32
N GLY A 62 -5.02 -4.57 3.01
CA GLY A 62 -6.21 -4.25 2.22
C GLY A 62 -6.50 -5.34 1.19
N THR A 63 -7.77 -5.57 0.90
CA THR A 63 -8.19 -6.54 -0.13
C THR A 63 -9.16 -5.90 -1.12
N LYS A 64 -9.00 -6.26 -2.39
CA LYS A 64 -10.01 -6.09 -3.45
C LYS A 64 -10.66 -7.44 -3.66
N ILE A 65 -11.96 -7.49 -3.41
CA ILE A 65 -12.81 -8.69 -3.48
C ILE A 65 -13.79 -8.50 -4.63
N ASP A 66 -14.12 -9.60 -5.29
CA ASP A 66 -15.10 -9.62 -6.37
C ASP A 66 -16.44 -8.98 -5.94
N ALA A 67 -17.04 -8.20 -6.84
CA ALA A 67 -18.29 -7.51 -6.57
C ALA A 67 -19.44 -8.50 -6.32
N ASP A 68 -19.42 -9.68 -6.95
CA ASP A 68 -20.45 -10.71 -6.78
C ASP A 68 -20.46 -11.25 -5.34
N ILE A 69 -19.27 -11.46 -4.75
CA ILE A 69 -19.10 -11.87 -3.36
C ILE A 69 -19.65 -10.80 -2.41
N ILE A 70 -19.34 -9.52 -2.67
CA ILE A 70 -19.85 -8.39 -1.88
C ILE A 70 -21.38 -8.30 -1.99
N GLU A 71 -21.95 -8.47 -3.18
CA GLU A 71 -23.39 -8.41 -3.38
C GLU A 71 -24.12 -9.58 -2.68
N LYS A 72 -23.56 -10.80 -2.75
CA LYS A 72 -24.09 -11.96 -2.03
C LYS A 72 -24.10 -11.72 -0.52
N GLU A 73 -23.05 -11.14 0.02
CA GLU A 73 -22.97 -10.77 1.43
C GLU A 73 -23.99 -9.69 1.83
N GLU A 74 -24.17 -8.65 1.00
CA GLU A 74 -25.18 -7.62 1.25
C GLU A 74 -26.61 -8.18 1.21
N LYS A 75 -26.90 -9.13 0.31
CA LYS A 75 -28.19 -9.84 0.30
C LYS A 75 -28.44 -10.59 1.61
N ILE A 76 -27.41 -11.23 2.16
CA ILE A 76 -27.49 -11.89 3.47
C ILE A 76 -27.73 -10.87 4.57
N ARG A 77 -26.96 -9.76 4.60
CA ARG A 77 -27.11 -8.68 5.59
C ARG A 77 -28.51 -8.08 5.62
N ARG A 78 -29.18 -7.96 4.47
CA ARG A 78 -30.58 -7.51 4.40
C ARG A 78 -31.59 -8.54 4.90
N SER A 79 -31.21 -9.82 4.89
CA SER A 79 -32.09 -10.94 5.22
C SER A 79 -32.02 -11.35 6.69
N ILE A 80 -31.04 -10.84 7.44
CA ILE A 80 -30.83 -11.18 8.85
C ILE A 80 -30.75 -9.91 9.70
N SER A 81 -31.22 -9.98 10.95
CA SER A 81 -31.20 -8.84 11.88
C SER A 81 -29.89 -8.70 12.64
N GLU A 82 -29.04 -9.72 12.62
CA GLU A 82 -27.76 -9.72 13.32
C GLU A 82 -26.66 -9.13 12.43
N ASP A 83 -25.88 -8.21 13.02
CA ASP A 83 -24.71 -7.68 12.35
C ASP A 83 -23.52 -8.66 12.43
N PHE A 84 -22.75 -8.69 11.34
CA PHE A 84 -21.59 -9.54 11.18
C PHE A 84 -20.48 -8.82 10.40
N ARG A 85 -19.24 -9.19 10.71
CA ARG A 85 -18.06 -8.62 10.06
C ARG A 85 -18.09 -8.93 8.57
N ASP A 86 -17.96 -7.90 7.74
CA ASP A 86 -17.86 -8.03 6.30
C ASP A 86 -16.64 -8.87 5.87
N ILE A 87 -16.72 -9.45 4.67
CA ILE A 87 -15.69 -10.36 4.19
C ILE A 87 -14.33 -9.69 4.01
N LYS A 88 -14.28 -8.41 3.61
CA LYS A 88 -13.01 -7.66 3.47
C LYS A 88 -12.33 -7.52 4.82
N THR A 89 -13.01 -6.99 5.82
CA THR A 89 -12.46 -6.82 7.17
C THR A 89 -12.07 -8.15 7.79
N TRP A 90 -12.87 -9.21 7.55
CA TRP A 90 -12.53 -10.54 8.04
C TRP A 90 -11.27 -11.10 7.38
N LEU A 91 -11.17 -11.00 6.05
CA LEU A 91 -10.05 -11.52 5.28
C LEU A 91 -8.76 -10.75 5.60
N ASN A 92 -8.82 -9.41 5.61
CA ASN A 92 -7.68 -8.55 6.00
C ASN A 92 -7.14 -8.93 7.38
N ARG A 93 -8.04 -9.15 8.35
CA ARG A 93 -7.64 -9.53 9.71
C ARG A 93 -7.03 -10.92 9.77
N LYS A 94 -7.52 -11.86 8.96
CA LYS A 94 -7.01 -13.24 8.93
C LYS A 94 -5.63 -13.30 8.30
N ILE A 95 -5.47 -12.71 7.12
CA ILE A 95 -4.18 -12.59 6.42
C ILE A 95 -3.19 -11.84 7.30
N GLY A 96 -3.58 -10.69 7.85
CA GLY A 96 -2.68 -9.87 8.66
C GLY A 96 -2.19 -10.57 9.94
N LYS A 97 -3.05 -11.34 10.61
CA LYS A 97 -2.63 -12.14 11.77
C LYS A 97 -1.68 -13.28 11.40
N GLU A 98 -1.90 -13.92 10.27
CA GLU A 98 -1.05 -14.99 9.81
C GLU A 98 0.32 -14.44 9.38
N LEU A 99 0.35 -13.30 8.68
CA LEU A 99 1.59 -12.61 8.32
C LEU A 99 2.35 -12.10 9.56
N GLU A 100 1.65 -11.51 10.55
CA GLU A 100 2.24 -11.09 11.84
C GLU A 100 2.89 -12.28 12.58
N ARG A 101 2.26 -13.47 12.52
CA ARG A 101 2.81 -14.70 13.10
C ARG A 101 4.07 -15.19 12.39
N ARG A 102 4.17 -15.00 11.07
CA ARG A 102 5.32 -15.48 10.27
C ARG A 102 6.50 -14.52 10.26
N THR A 103 6.23 -13.21 10.26
CA THR A 103 7.24 -12.17 10.06
C THR A 103 7.67 -11.46 11.34
N GLU A 104 6.94 -11.66 12.46
CA GLU A 104 7.10 -10.91 13.71
C GLU A 104 6.90 -9.39 13.56
N LYS A 105 6.36 -8.94 12.42
CA LYS A 105 6.01 -7.54 12.15
C LYS A 105 4.61 -7.24 12.65
N LYS A 106 4.33 -5.97 12.98
CA LYS A 106 3.10 -5.59 13.66
C LYS A 106 1.99 -5.19 12.69
N LEU A 107 0.82 -5.81 12.81
CA LEU A 107 -0.37 -5.39 12.07
C LEU A 107 -0.96 -4.12 12.69
N VAL A 108 -1.12 -3.06 11.89
CA VAL A 108 -1.76 -1.79 12.26
C VAL A 108 -2.81 -1.38 11.23
N TYR A 109 -3.70 -0.45 11.58
CA TYR A 109 -4.77 0.05 10.69
C TYR A 109 -4.53 1.49 10.22
N SER A 110 -3.60 2.21 10.84
CA SER A 110 -3.11 3.53 10.48
C SER A 110 -1.62 3.59 10.77
N ASP A 111 -0.93 4.59 10.22
CA ASP A 111 0.49 4.86 10.53
C ASP A 111 1.39 3.64 10.30
N TYR A 112 1.17 2.96 9.16
CA TYR A 112 1.94 1.80 8.72
C TYR A 112 3.16 2.22 7.91
N ASP A 113 4.20 1.39 7.92
CA ASP A 113 5.34 1.53 7.01
C ASP A 113 4.99 0.99 5.61
N ILE A 114 4.24 -0.12 5.54
CA ILE A 114 3.81 -0.73 4.29
C ILE A 114 2.31 -1.08 4.34
N ASN A 115 1.54 -0.62 3.35
CA ASN A 115 0.18 -1.11 3.10
C ASN A 115 0.19 -2.12 1.96
N VAL A 116 -0.22 -3.34 2.28
CA VAL A 116 -0.30 -4.47 1.36
C VAL A 116 -1.70 -4.53 0.79
N ILE A 117 -1.85 -4.38 -0.52
CA ILE A 117 -3.13 -4.47 -1.22
C ILE A 117 -3.17 -5.73 -2.05
N ILE A 118 -4.12 -6.61 -1.74
CA ILE A 118 -4.28 -7.91 -2.38
C ILE A 118 -5.50 -7.85 -3.29
N ASP A 119 -5.31 -8.03 -4.59
CA ASP A 119 -6.40 -8.27 -5.54
C ASP A 119 -6.69 -9.77 -5.63
N THR A 120 -7.69 -10.21 -4.87
CA THR A 120 -8.05 -11.63 -4.73
C THR A 120 -8.55 -12.27 -6.03
N ARG A 121 -8.92 -11.47 -7.04
CA ARG A 121 -9.40 -11.96 -8.33
C ARG A 121 -8.26 -12.40 -9.27
N PHE A 122 -7.06 -11.88 -9.03
CA PHE A 122 -5.90 -12.06 -9.90
C PHE A 122 -4.67 -12.55 -9.14
N ASP A 123 -4.80 -12.91 -7.86
CA ASP A 123 -3.69 -13.28 -6.98
C ASP A 123 -2.55 -12.25 -7.02
N HIS A 124 -2.91 -10.97 -7.10
CA HIS A 124 -1.94 -9.90 -7.29
C HIS A 124 -1.76 -9.09 -6.02
N VAL A 125 -0.51 -8.97 -5.57
CA VAL A 125 -0.14 -8.17 -4.41
C VAL A 125 0.58 -6.91 -4.87
N THR A 126 0.09 -5.76 -4.41
CA THR A 126 0.71 -4.45 -4.58
C THR A 126 1.14 -3.92 -3.21
N LEU A 127 2.38 -3.44 -3.11
CA LEU A 127 2.87 -2.76 -1.91
C LEU A 127 2.78 -1.25 -2.08
N GLN A 128 2.25 -0.57 -1.07
CA GLN A 128 2.32 0.88 -0.92
C GLN A 128 3.25 1.17 0.25
N VAL A 129 4.46 1.62 -0.06
CA VAL A 129 5.49 1.90 0.94
C VAL A 129 5.38 3.37 1.35
N THR A 130 5.31 3.62 2.64
CA THR A 130 5.23 4.96 3.20
C THR A 130 6.57 5.69 3.00
N PRO A 131 6.58 6.96 2.53
CA PRO A 131 7.82 7.70 2.35
C PRO A 131 8.59 7.92 3.65
N VAL A 132 9.92 7.88 3.57
CA VAL A 132 10.79 8.34 4.65
C VAL A 132 10.91 9.87 4.60
N TYR A 133 10.70 10.53 5.73
CA TYR A 133 10.83 11.97 5.86
C TYR A 133 12.15 12.35 6.53
N LEU A 134 12.96 13.14 5.83
CA LEU A 134 14.18 13.73 6.38
C LEU A 134 13.93 15.21 6.67
N TYR A 135 14.26 15.64 7.89
CA TYR A 135 14.18 17.05 8.29
C TYR A 135 15.56 17.55 8.71
N GLY A 136 15.91 18.76 8.29
CA GLY A 136 17.19 19.36 8.61
C GLY A 136 17.32 20.79 8.10
N ARG A 137 18.54 21.29 8.14
CA ARG A 137 18.92 22.60 7.58
C ARG A 137 20.08 22.38 6.62
N TYR A 138 20.12 23.14 5.53
CA TYR A 138 21.22 23.12 4.59
C TYR A 138 21.95 24.47 4.61
N LEU A 139 23.25 24.42 4.31
CA LEU A 139 24.04 25.61 4.00
C LEU A 139 24.29 25.65 2.49
N LYS A 140 23.99 26.79 1.88
CA LYS A 140 24.27 27.05 0.46
C LYS A 140 25.50 27.94 0.40
N LEU A 141 26.67 27.33 0.24
CA LEU A 141 27.97 28.01 0.28
C LEU A 141 28.35 28.68 -1.04
N VAL A 142 27.72 28.27 -2.15
CA VAL A 142 28.00 28.75 -3.51
C VAL A 142 26.79 29.49 -4.10
N ARG A 143 27.07 30.43 -5.00
CA ARG A 143 26.05 31.08 -5.84
C ARG A 143 25.88 30.29 -7.14
N GLY A 144 24.75 30.46 -7.83
CA GLY A 144 24.56 29.91 -9.17
C GLY A 144 23.81 28.56 -9.24
N ILE A 145 23.42 27.99 -8.09
CA ILE A 145 22.53 26.83 -8.02
C ILE A 145 21.17 27.24 -7.44
N PRO A 146 20.04 26.82 -8.02
CA PRO A 146 18.73 27.06 -7.44
C PRO A 146 18.48 26.17 -6.21
N GLN A 147 17.50 26.57 -5.39
CA GLN A 147 17.05 25.76 -4.25
C GLN A 147 16.42 24.43 -4.72
N THR A 148 15.50 24.50 -5.67
CA THR A 148 14.75 23.35 -6.21
C THR A 148 15.10 23.08 -7.67
N LYS A 149 14.67 21.92 -8.18
CA LYS A 149 14.77 21.57 -9.59
C LYS A 149 14.07 22.61 -10.47
N TRP A 150 14.75 23.09 -11.51
CA TRP A 150 14.17 24.01 -12.49
C TRP A 150 14.08 23.33 -13.86
N PRO A 151 12.91 22.76 -14.23
CA PRO A 151 12.71 22.14 -15.53
C PRO A 151 12.92 23.13 -16.67
N CYS A 152 13.48 22.66 -17.79
CA CYS A 152 13.62 23.44 -19.01
C CYS A 152 12.26 24.00 -19.44
N ARG A 153 12.18 25.31 -19.70
CA ARG A 153 10.91 25.99 -20.06
C ARG A 153 10.28 25.49 -21.36
N ILE A 154 11.06 24.89 -22.25
CA ILE A 154 10.58 24.39 -23.55
C ILE A 154 10.05 22.97 -23.44
N CYS A 155 10.85 22.04 -22.90
CA CYS A 155 10.51 20.62 -22.85
C CYS A 155 9.91 20.17 -21.51
N ARG A 156 9.82 21.06 -20.52
CA ARG A 156 9.21 20.81 -19.20
C ARG A 156 9.77 19.58 -18.48
N GLY A 157 11.08 19.33 -18.59
CA GLY A 157 11.73 18.20 -17.93
C GLY A 157 12.06 17.01 -18.85
N ILE A 158 11.46 16.95 -20.05
CA ILE A 158 11.63 15.78 -20.94
C ILE A 158 13.04 15.68 -21.54
N GLY A 159 13.67 16.82 -21.83
CA GLY A 159 14.94 16.90 -22.58
C GLY A 159 14.73 17.38 -24.01
N CYS A 160 15.52 18.36 -24.44
CA CYS A 160 15.52 18.87 -25.81
C CYS A 160 16.86 19.50 -26.18
N LYS A 161 17.07 19.78 -27.47
CA LYS A 161 18.28 20.43 -27.97
C LYS A 161 18.65 21.73 -27.21
N ARG A 162 17.66 22.52 -26.76
CA ARG A 162 17.91 23.77 -26.02
C ARG A 162 18.57 23.54 -24.65
N CYS A 163 18.21 22.48 -23.94
CA CYS A 163 18.81 22.15 -22.64
C CYS A 163 19.88 21.06 -22.74
N ASN A 164 20.43 20.83 -23.93
CA ASN A 164 21.37 19.73 -24.20
C ASN A 164 20.83 18.38 -23.70
N TYR A 165 19.52 18.15 -23.90
CA TYR A 165 18.81 16.92 -23.52
C TYR A 165 18.77 16.60 -22.02
N THR A 166 19.20 17.51 -21.16
CA THR A 166 19.17 17.31 -19.69
C THR A 166 17.77 17.41 -19.08
N GLY A 167 16.84 18.06 -19.79
CA GLY A 167 15.51 18.39 -19.26
C GLY A 167 15.50 19.59 -18.30
N LYS A 168 16.65 20.16 -17.94
CA LYS A 168 16.79 21.15 -16.87
C LYS A 168 17.27 22.52 -17.38
N GLN A 169 17.04 23.58 -16.60
CA GLN A 169 17.64 24.91 -16.81
C GLN A 169 19.03 25.01 -16.16
N TYR A 170 19.18 24.40 -14.98
CA TYR A 170 20.42 24.29 -14.23
C TYR A 170 20.69 22.81 -13.97
N LEU A 171 21.96 22.41 -14.02
CA LEU A 171 22.33 20.99 -13.95
C LEU A 171 22.06 20.37 -12.57
N GLU A 172 22.22 21.18 -11.52
CA GLU A 172 22.08 20.79 -10.12
C GLU A 172 21.31 21.85 -9.34
N SER A 173 20.72 21.41 -8.22
CA SER A 173 20.01 22.23 -7.23
C SER A 173 20.32 21.73 -5.83
N VAL A 174 20.03 22.53 -4.80
CA VAL A 174 20.16 22.10 -3.39
C VAL A 174 19.34 20.83 -3.14
N GLU A 175 18.09 20.82 -3.60
CA GLU A 175 17.20 19.65 -3.59
C GLU A 175 17.89 18.41 -4.15
N GLU A 176 18.44 18.48 -5.37
CA GLU A 176 19.03 17.30 -6.04
C GLU A 176 20.28 16.79 -5.35
N ILE A 177 21.11 17.67 -4.79
CA ILE A 177 22.32 17.29 -4.07
C ILE A 177 21.96 16.51 -2.80
N ILE A 178 20.96 16.98 -2.06
CA ILE A 178 20.48 16.32 -0.83
C ILE A 178 19.75 15.02 -1.19
N ALA A 179 18.81 15.08 -2.13
CA ALA A 179 17.98 13.97 -2.54
C ALA A 179 18.80 12.81 -3.08
N LYS A 180 19.85 13.08 -3.88
CA LYS A 180 20.75 12.03 -4.38
C LYS A 180 21.30 11.16 -3.26
N LYS A 181 21.72 11.76 -2.14
CA LYS A 181 22.24 11.03 -0.98
C LYS A 181 21.16 10.27 -0.23
N ALA A 182 19.98 10.85 -0.07
CA ALA A 182 18.85 10.16 0.53
C ALA A 182 18.42 8.95 -0.31
N LEU A 183 18.29 9.10 -1.63
CA LEU A 183 17.87 8.03 -2.53
C LEU A 183 18.91 6.89 -2.61
N GLU A 184 20.21 7.23 -2.62
CA GLU A 184 21.29 6.23 -2.54
C GLU A 184 21.21 5.40 -1.26
N GLU A 185 20.94 6.03 -0.11
CA GLU A 185 20.91 5.36 1.20
C GLU A 185 19.62 4.56 1.42
N PHE A 186 18.46 5.14 1.10
CA PHE A 186 17.15 4.52 1.34
C PHE A 186 16.65 3.69 0.15
N GLN A 187 17.42 3.58 -0.92
CA GLN A 187 17.03 2.89 -2.16
C GLN A 187 15.67 3.37 -2.71
N GLY A 188 15.37 4.66 -2.55
CA GLY A 188 14.10 5.26 -2.95
C GLY A 188 13.98 5.43 -4.47
N ASP A 189 12.73 5.42 -4.95
CA ASP A 189 12.37 5.58 -6.36
C ASP A 189 12.17 7.05 -6.79
N GLY A 190 11.99 7.96 -5.83
CA GLY A 190 11.88 9.39 -6.10
C GLY A 190 11.88 10.24 -4.82
N GLU A 191 11.93 11.55 -5.00
CA GLU A 191 11.94 12.51 -3.89
C GLU A 191 10.86 13.59 -4.00
N SER A 192 10.59 14.22 -2.85
CA SER A 192 9.87 15.49 -2.78
C SER A 192 10.58 16.38 -1.76
N PHE A 193 10.91 17.60 -2.17
CA PHE A 193 11.63 18.56 -1.33
C PHE A 193 10.77 19.76 -0.95
N HIS A 194 10.75 20.09 0.34
CA HIS A 194 10.07 21.27 0.87
C HIS A 194 11.05 22.16 1.62
N GLY A 195 11.36 23.32 1.04
CA GLY A 195 12.13 24.38 1.70
C GLY A 195 11.22 25.30 2.53
N CYS A 196 11.60 25.57 3.78
CA CYS A 196 10.93 26.57 4.61
C CYS A 196 11.36 27.98 4.18
N GLY A 197 10.77 28.46 3.08
CA GLY A 197 11.17 29.69 2.39
C GLY A 197 11.97 29.41 1.12
N ARG A 198 12.37 30.48 0.41
CA ARG A 198 13.06 30.38 -0.87
C ARG A 198 14.11 31.47 -0.99
N GLU A 199 15.29 31.08 -1.42
CA GLU A 199 16.39 31.97 -1.77
C GLU A 199 16.59 32.08 -3.28
N ASP A 200 17.10 33.23 -3.70
CA ASP A 200 17.49 33.43 -5.09
C ASP A 200 18.71 32.59 -5.46
N ILE A 201 18.86 32.33 -6.77
CA ILE A 201 19.94 31.52 -7.30
C ILE A 201 21.33 32.07 -6.95
N ASP A 202 21.45 33.40 -6.87
CA ASP A 202 22.66 34.10 -6.52
C ASP A 202 22.82 34.28 -5.01
N ALA A 203 21.85 33.94 -4.17
CA ALA A 203 22.00 34.01 -2.71
C ALA A 203 22.83 32.86 -2.14
N ARG A 204 23.49 33.11 -0.99
CA ARG A 204 24.12 32.09 -0.13
C ARG A 204 23.36 31.99 1.19
N MET A 205 23.31 30.78 1.77
CA MET A 205 22.66 30.49 3.05
C MET A 205 23.73 29.99 4.02
N LEU A 206 24.14 30.83 4.98
CA LEU A 206 25.37 30.63 5.78
C LEU A 206 25.14 30.33 7.27
N GLY A 207 23.90 30.35 7.75
CA GLY A 207 23.54 30.18 9.16
C GLY A 207 22.90 31.42 9.74
#